data_AF-A0A0H3J6M9-F1
#
_entry.id   AF-A0A0H3J6M9-F1
#
_cell.length_a   1.000
_cell.length_b   1.000
_cell.length_c   1.000
_cell.angle_alpha   90.00
_cell.angle_beta   90.00
_cell.angle_gamma   90.00
#
_symmetry.space_group_name_H-M   'P 1'
#
loop_
_entity.id
_entity.type
_entity.pdbx_description
1 polymer ?
#
loop_
_entity_poly.entity_id
_entity_poly.type
_entity_poly.pdbx_seq_one_letter_code
_entity_poly.pdbx_strand_id
1 'polypeptide(L)'
;MIVNKIRFIEPGNLPYRKSIKNLYTYDKYIRNPSIGLLTLATIVKEVVDDTFMYSESISTVKWDDVLDADIVFIGICFIATIKWHGTILYGLRSMLPEGVPITAITVQ
;
A
#
# COMPACT_ATOMS: atom_id res chain seq x y z
N MET A 1 12.17 -9.63 -17.17
CA MET A 1 11.98 -8.23 -16.74
C MET A 1 12.96 -7.97 -15.62
N ILE A 2 13.77 -6.91 -15.69
CA ILE A 2 14.65 -6.51 -14.58
C ILE A 2 13.82 -5.55 -13.72
N VAL A 3 13.72 -5.81 -12.42
CA VAL A 3 12.94 -4.98 -11.49
C VAL A 3 13.89 -3.97 -10.86
N ASN A 4 13.68 -2.69 -11.14
CA ASN A 4 14.50 -1.59 -10.65
C ASN A 4 13.73 -0.64 -9.73
N LYS A 5 12.40 -0.56 -9.88
CA LYS A 5 11.55 0.39 -9.17
C LYS A 5 10.32 -0.29 -8.57
N ILE A 6 10.15 -0.16 -7.26
CA ILE A 6 9.03 -0.76 -6.51
C ILE A 6 8.29 0.30 -5.71
N ARG A 7 6.96 0.26 -5.70
CA ARG A 7 6.13 1.13 -4.86
C ARG A 7 5.17 0.34 -3.99
N PHE A 8 5.02 0.78 -2.75
CA PHE A 8 4.03 0.29 -1.82
C PHE A 8 2.95 1.37 -1.63
N ILE A 9 1.68 0.97 -1.60
CA ILE A 9 0.55 1.84 -1.32
C ILE A 9 -0.22 1.26 -0.15
N GLU A 10 -0.34 2.05 0.91
CA GLU A 10 -1.30 1.82 1.97
C GLU A 10 -2.50 2.77 1.74
N PRO A 11 -3.66 2.24 1.36
CA PRO A 11 -4.87 3.02 1.23
C PRO A 11 -5.33 3.49 2.61
N GLY A 12 -5.70 4.76 2.69
CA GLY A 12 -6.22 5.37 3.92
C GLY A 12 -7.70 5.07 4.07
N ASN A 13 -8.15 4.74 5.27
CA ASN A 13 -9.59 4.71 5.54
C ASN A 13 -10.08 6.15 5.81
N LEU A 14 -11.08 6.63 5.09
CA LEU A 14 -11.74 7.88 5.48
C LEU A 14 -12.47 7.64 6.82
N PRO A 15 -12.42 8.56 7.81
CA PRO A 15 -12.15 9.99 7.70
C PRO A 15 -10.73 10.44 8.14
N TYR A 16 -9.72 9.55 8.11
CA TYR A 16 -8.37 9.94 8.56
C TYR A 16 -7.84 11.16 7.80
N ARG A 17 -7.36 12.15 8.55
CA ARG A 17 -6.67 13.32 7.97
C ARG A 17 -5.19 13.00 7.82
N LYS A 18 -4.66 13.20 6.61
CA LYS A 18 -3.24 13.06 6.29
C LYS A 18 -2.38 13.87 7.26
N SER A 19 -1.43 13.21 7.93
CA SER A 19 -0.49 13.86 8.85
C SER A 19 0.75 13.00 9.06
N ILE A 20 1.94 13.61 9.10
CA ILE A 20 3.16 12.90 9.48
C ILE A 20 3.09 12.31 10.89
N LYS A 21 2.28 12.91 11.77
CA LYS A 21 2.06 12.40 13.13
C LYS A 21 1.42 11.02 13.12
N ASN A 22 0.70 10.67 12.05
CA ASN A 22 0.05 9.38 11.95
C ASN A 22 1.06 8.22 11.95
N LEU A 23 2.30 8.46 11.51
CA LEU A 23 3.40 7.48 11.62
C LEU A 23 3.67 7.05 13.08
N TYR A 24 3.53 7.98 14.03
CA TYR A 24 3.81 7.73 15.45
C TYR A 24 2.59 7.31 16.26
N THR A 25 1.39 7.50 15.72
CA THR A 25 0.13 7.13 16.38
C THR A 25 -0.41 5.79 15.90
N TYR A 26 0.27 5.11 14.97
CA TYR A 26 -0.01 3.72 14.70
C TYR A 26 0.20 2.93 15.99
N ASP A 27 -0.88 2.35 16.50
CA ASP A 27 -0.76 1.39 17.58
C ASP A 27 -0.04 0.16 17.03
N LYS A 28 1.24 0.01 17.43
CA LYS A 28 2.12 -1.10 17.05
C LYS A 28 1.61 -2.47 17.52
N TYR A 29 0.63 -2.50 18.42
CA TYR A 29 0.01 -3.74 18.93
C TYR A 29 -1.32 -4.06 18.23
N ILE A 30 -1.91 -3.10 17.51
CA ILE A 30 -3.01 -3.37 16.59
C ILE A 30 -2.40 -3.90 15.29
N ARG A 31 -2.86 -5.07 14.84
CA ARG A 31 -2.55 -5.61 13.50
C ARG A 31 -3.19 -4.73 12.43
N ASN A 32 -2.61 -3.56 12.19
CA ASN A 32 -2.85 -2.82 10.98
C ASN A 32 -1.91 -3.36 9.90
N PRO A 33 -2.36 -3.45 8.64
CA PRO A 33 -1.51 -3.92 7.54
C PRO A 33 -0.29 -3.01 7.34
N SER A 34 -0.33 -1.79 7.89
CA SER A 34 0.67 -0.74 7.77
C SER A 34 2.02 -1.18 8.30
N ILE A 35 2.08 -1.81 9.49
CA ILE A 35 3.35 -2.31 10.05
C ILE A 35 3.93 -3.46 9.22
N GLY A 36 3.07 -4.37 8.76
CA GLY A 36 3.47 -5.47 7.88
C GLY A 36 4.01 -4.98 6.54
N LEU A 37 3.30 -4.01 5.93
CA LEU A 37 3.68 -3.39 4.67
C LEU A 37 4.97 -2.56 4.80
N LEU A 38 5.13 -1.81 5.89
CA LEU A 38 6.37 -1.07 6.20
C LEU A 38 7.56 -2.02 6.38
N THR A 39 7.38 -3.13 7.10
CA THR A 39 8.42 -4.15 7.27
C THR A 39 8.82 -4.74 5.91
N LEU A 40 7.84 -5.11 5.09
CA LEU A 40 8.12 -5.65 3.76
C LEU A 40 8.82 -4.62 2.86
N ALA A 41 8.36 -3.37 2.84
CA ALA A 41 9.01 -2.30 2.10
C ALA A 41 10.46 -2.09 2.55
N THR A 42 10.74 -2.23 3.84
CA THR A 42 12.10 -2.12 4.41
C THR A 42 12.99 -3.26 3.91
N ILE A 43 12.52 -4.50 3.94
CA ILE A 43 13.28 -5.66 3.41
C ILE A 43 13.50 -5.52 1.91
N VAL A 44 12.48 -5.11 1.15
CA VAL A 44 12.58 -4.94 -0.30
C VAL A 44 13.55 -3.81 -0.67
N LYS A 45 13.63 -2.74 0.13
CA LYS A 45 14.60 -1.65 -0.06
C LYS A 45 16.05 -2.14 -0.01
N GLU A 46 16.35 -3.20 0.75
CA GLU A 46 17.69 -3.80 0.79
C GLU A 46 18.06 -4.53 -0.51
N VAL A 47 17.05 -4.92 -1.30
CA VAL A 47 17.22 -5.66 -2.56
C VAL A 47 17.09 -4.74 -3.78
N VAL A 48 16.15 -3.80 -3.74
CA VAL A 48 15.86 -2.83 -4.81
C VAL A 48 15.90 -1.43 -4.22
N ASP A 49 16.97 -0.68 -4.53
CA ASP A 49 17.19 0.63 -3.91
C ASP A 49 16.08 1.63 -4.26
N ASP A 50 15.51 1.64 -5.47
CA ASP A 50 14.35 2.51 -5.77
C ASP A 50 13.02 1.89 -5.26
N THR A 51 12.94 1.71 -3.95
CA THR A 51 11.73 1.28 -3.23
C THR A 51 11.21 2.39 -2.32
N PHE A 52 9.93 2.76 -2.48
CA PHE A 52 9.24 3.70 -1.60
C PHE A 52 7.82 3.24 -1.26
N MET A 53 7.30 3.76 -0.14
CA MET A 53 5.94 3.52 0.32
C MET A 53 5.18 4.83 0.46
N TYR A 54 3.98 4.88 -0.13
CA TYR A 54 2.98 5.91 0.09
C TYR A 54 1.89 5.37 1.01
N SER A 55 1.50 6.17 1.99
CA SER A 55 0.37 5.88 2.87
C SER A 55 -0.54 7.08 2.84
N GLU A 56 -1.80 6.93 2.42
CA GLU A 56 -2.73 8.07 2.34
C GLU A 56 -3.06 8.65 3.72
N SER A 57 -2.80 7.89 4.79
CA SER A 57 -2.84 8.36 6.16
C SER A 57 -1.70 9.33 6.48
N ILE A 58 -0.56 9.27 5.78
CA ILE A 58 0.67 10.03 6.10
C ILE A 58 0.99 11.07 5.02
N SER A 59 0.93 10.68 3.75
CA SER A 59 1.38 11.44 2.59
C SER A 59 0.39 11.35 1.43
N THR A 60 0.51 12.26 0.46
CA THR A 60 -0.26 12.16 -0.80
C THR A 60 0.47 11.20 -1.73
N VAL A 61 -0.26 10.29 -2.36
CA VAL A 61 0.26 9.41 -3.41
C VAL A 61 0.68 10.24 -4.62
N LYS A 62 1.92 10.08 -5.08
CA LYS A 62 2.41 10.65 -6.34
C LYS A 62 2.15 9.65 -7.46
N TRP A 63 1.04 9.78 -8.16
CA TRP A 63 0.62 8.79 -9.15
C TRP A 63 1.60 8.60 -10.29
N ASP A 64 2.22 9.65 -10.82
CA ASP A 64 3.22 9.52 -11.89
C ASP A 64 4.41 8.63 -11.47
N ASP A 65 4.82 8.72 -10.21
CA ASP A 65 5.90 7.89 -9.65
C ASP A 65 5.47 6.42 -9.45
N VAL A 66 4.20 6.20 -9.10
CA VAL A 66 3.61 4.85 -8.96
C VAL A 66 3.41 4.18 -10.31
N LEU A 67 2.88 4.92 -11.30
CA LEU A 67 2.57 4.38 -12.63
C LEU A 67 3.83 4.02 -13.42
N ASP A 68 4.95 4.67 -13.11
CA ASP A 68 6.28 4.40 -13.67
C ASP A 68 7.00 3.22 -12.96
N ALA A 69 6.43 2.63 -11.91
CA ALA A 69 7.06 1.52 -11.18
C ALA A 69 6.92 0.17 -11.90
N ASP A 70 7.95 -0.67 -11.81
CA ASP A 70 7.92 -2.03 -12.36
C ASP A 70 6.95 -2.93 -11.58
N ILE A 71 6.84 -2.72 -10.27
CA ILE A 71 5.94 -3.45 -9.37
C ILE A 71 5.30 -2.49 -8.37
N VAL A 72 3.97 -2.59 -8.23
CA VAL A 72 3.21 -1.89 -7.19
C VAL A 72 2.57 -2.89 -6.24
N PHE A 73 2.92 -2.79 -4.97
CA PHE A 73 2.28 -3.50 -3.86
C PHE A 73 1.20 -2.62 -3.22
N ILE A 74 0.05 -3.21 -2.94
CA ILE A 74 -1.04 -2.51 -2.26
C ILE A 74 -1.38 -3.30 -0.99
N GLY A 75 -1.21 -2.65 0.17
CA GLY A 75 -1.55 -3.24 1.45
C GLY A 75 -3.05 -3.13 1.70
N ILE A 76 -3.73 -4.26 1.92
CA ILE A 76 -5.17 -4.30 2.16
C ILE A 76 -5.40 -4.81 3.59
N CYS A 77 -6.01 -3.98 4.46
CA CYS A 77 -6.45 -4.43 5.78
C CYS A 77 -7.79 -5.16 5.64
N PHE A 78 -7.83 -6.47 5.88
CA PHE A 78 -9.10 -7.17 6.03
C PHE A 78 -9.54 -7.15 7.50
N ILE A 79 -10.51 -6.29 7.84
CA ILE A 79 -11.32 -6.51 9.05
C ILE A 79 -12.67 -7.19 8.73
N ALA A 80 -12.93 -7.48 7.45
CA ALA A 80 -14.17 -8.09 6.99
C ALA A 80 -13.93 -9.52 6.52
N THR A 81 -14.67 -10.44 7.15
CA THR A 81 -14.89 -11.85 6.81
C THR A 81 -14.90 -12.14 5.30
N ILE A 82 -14.42 -13.33 4.93
CA ILE A 82 -14.22 -13.97 3.60
C ILE A 82 -15.31 -13.68 2.52
N LYS A 83 -16.48 -13.17 2.91
CA LYS A 83 -17.68 -12.96 2.09
C LYS A 83 -17.61 -11.81 1.07
N TRP A 84 -16.65 -10.88 1.18
CA TRP A 84 -16.65 -9.62 0.39
C TRP A 84 -15.53 -9.49 -0.65
N HIS A 85 -14.80 -10.56 -0.95
CA HIS A 85 -13.65 -10.55 -1.87
C HIS A 85 -13.95 -9.93 -3.25
N GLY A 86 -15.13 -10.22 -3.83
CA GLY A 86 -15.52 -9.73 -5.16
C GLY A 86 -15.80 -8.22 -5.21
N THR A 87 -16.45 -7.66 -4.20
CA THR A 87 -16.74 -6.21 -4.11
C THR A 87 -15.46 -5.38 -3.92
N ILE A 88 -14.47 -5.95 -3.25
CA ILE A 88 -13.21 -5.28 -2.93
C ILE A 88 -12.29 -5.22 -4.15
N LEU A 89 -12.18 -6.30 -4.94
CA LEU A 89 -11.46 -6.29 -6.22
C LEU A 89 -12.07 -5.29 -7.22
N TYR A 90 -13.39 -5.14 -7.21
CA TYR A 90 -14.10 -4.14 -8.00
C TYR A 90 -13.80 -2.71 -7.51
N GLY A 91 -13.82 -2.49 -6.20
CA GLY A 91 -13.40 -1.23 -5.57
C GLY A 91 -11.96 -0.84 -5.92
N LEU A 92 -11.01 -1.78 -5.82
CA LEU A 92 -9.61 -1.60 -6.23
C LEU A 92 -9.48 -1.18 -7.69
N ARG A 93 -10.19 -1.84 -8.60
CA ARG A 93 -10.22 -1.44 -10.02
C ARG A 93 -10.81 -0.05 -10.24
N SER A 94 -11.75 0.38 -9.38
CA SER A 94 -12.34 1.73 -9.48
C SER A 94 -11.46 2.83 -8.86
N MET A 95 -10.54 2.48 -7.97
CA MET A 95 -9.64 3.42 -7.27
C MET A 95 -8.28 3.57 -7.96
N LEU A 96 -7.89 2.61 -8.79
CA LEU A 96 -6.58 2.58 -9.44
C LEU A 96 -6.70 3.01 -10.90
N PRO A 97 -5.77 3.82 -11.42
CA PRO A 97 -5.71 4.14 -12.84
C PRO A 97 -5.59 2.88 -13.70
N GLU A 98 -6.08 2.92 -14.94
CA GLU A 98 -5.87 1.81 -15.88
C GLU A 98 -4.38 1.64 -16.21
N GLY A 99 -3.90 0.39 -16.28
CA GLY A 99 -2.54 0.04 -16.69
C GLY A 99 -1.54 -0.26 -15.57
N VAL A 100 -1.93 -0.21 -14.29
CA VAL A 100 -1.02 -0.52 -13.17
C VAL A 100 -0.72 -2.04 -13.10
N PRO A 101 0.56 -2.47 -13.13
CA PRO A 101 0.94 -3.86 -12.85
C PRO A 101 0.87 -4.12 -11.34
N ILE A 102 -0.33 -4.47 -10.85
CA ILE A 102 -0.61 -4.64 -9.42
C ILE A 102 -0.25 -6.05 -8.97
N THR A 103 0.57 -6.16 -7.94
CA THR A 103 0.67 -7.36 -7.11
C THR A 103 0.05 -7.06 -5.74
N ALA A 104 -1.17 -7.54 -5.50
CA ALA A 104 -1.83 -7.36 -4.21
C ALA A 104 -1.23 -8.33 -3.18
N ILE A 105 -0.77 -7.80 -2.04
CA ILE A 105 -0.31 -8.62 -0.92
C ILE A 105 -1.18 -8.28 0.28
N THR A 106 -1.79 -9.32 0.85
CA THR A 106 -2.40 -9.20 2.17
C THR A 106 -1.37 -9.49 3.23
N VAL A 107 -1.31 -8.64 4.25
CA VAL A 107 -0.54 -8.90 5.46
C VAL A 107 -1.56 -9.04 6.60
N GLN A 108 -1.61 -10.22 7.21
CA GLN A 108 -2.54 -10.57 8.31
C GLN A 108 -2.05 -10.09 9.68
#